data_AF-A0A3D4I3R9-F1
#
_entry.id   AF-A0A3D4I3R9-F1
#
_cell.length_a   1.000
_cell.length_b   1.000
_cell.length_c   1.000
_cell.angle_alpha   90.00
_cell.angle_beta   90.00
_cell.angle_gamma   90.00
#
_symmetry.space_group_name_H-M   'P 1'
#
loop_
_entity.id
_entity.type
_entity.pdbx_description
1 polymer ?
#
loop_
_entity_poly.entity_id
_entity_poly.type
_entity_poly.pdbx_seq_one_letter_code
_entity_poly.pdbx_strand_id
1 'polypeptide(L)'
;RPYHLDPEINHGINRLITSLGAAVISEDAVSCRVRRFHTEVLDQWTYHSRLYAAAKYIGDKPDMNLVQLVSFGCGVDAITTDEVRRILEENNKIYTQIKIDEITNLGAVKIRLRSLFAALEK
;
A
#
# COMPACT_ATOMS: atom_id res chain seq x y z
N ARG A 1 -13.67 -1.25 3.35
CA ARG A 1 -13.26 -0.52 4.58
C ARG A 1 -11.74 -0.37 4.54
N PRO A 2 -11.16 0.81 4.83
CA PRO A 2 -9.72 0.97 4.85
C PRO A 2 -9.09 0.19 6.01
N TYR A 3 -8.17 -0.74 5.71
CA TYR A 3 -7.55 -1.59 6.73
C TYR A 3 -6.70 -0.82 7.74
N HIS A 4 -6.03 0.24 7.30
CA HIS A 4 -5.17 1.05 8.16
C HIS A 4 -5.94 1.88 9.20
N LEU A 5 -7.26 2.05 9.05
CA LEU A 5 -8.10 2.74 10.03
C LEU A 5 -8.70 1.80 11.08
N ASP A 6 -8.60 0.50 10.88
CA ASP A 6 -9.18 -0.48 11.77
C ASP A 6 -8.15 -0.91 12.83
N PRO A 7 -8.35 -0.58 14.12
CA PRO A 7 -7.41 -0.95 15.19
C PRO A 7 -7.22 -2.46 15.33
N GLU A 8 -8.24 -3.25 14.98
CA GLU A 8 -8.21 -4.71 15.03
C GLU A 8 -7.40 -5.32 13.89
N ILE A 9 -7.05 -4.53 12.86
CA ILE A 9 -6.37 -4.97 11.64
C ILE A 9 -4.99 -4.32 11.50
N ASN A 10 -4.86 -3.02 11.83
CA ASN A 10 -3.61 -2.28 11.67
C ASN A 10 -2.53 -2.79 12.65
N HIS A 11 -2.90 -3.32 13.82
CA HIS A 11 -1.98 -3.92 14.81
C HIS A 11 -0.70 -3.10 15.14
N GLY A 12 -0.70 -1.78 14.93
CA GLY A 12 0.48 -0.93 15.13
C GLY A 12 1.54 -0.99 14.01
N ILE A 13 1.19 -1.48 12.81
CA ILE A 13 2.06 -1.48 11.63
C ILE A 13 2.54 -0.06 11.31
N ASN A 14 1.67 0.94 11.48
CA ASN A 14 2.06 2.35 11.36
C ASN A 14 3.22 2.73 12.31
N ARG A 15 3.16 2.32 13.58
CA ARG A 15 4.23 2.58 14.56
C ARG A 15 5.51 1.86 14.18
N LEU A 16 5.39 0.64 13.67
CA LEU A 16 6.52 -0.14 13.18
C LEU A 16 7.23 0.56 12.02
N ILE A 17 6.49 1.05 11.02
CA ILE A 17 7.05 1.83 9.91
C ILE A 17 7.76 3.08 10.43
N THR A 18 7.13 3.83 11.36
CA THR A 18 7.77 5.02 11.93
C THR A 18 9.03 4.70 12.74
N SER A 19 9.08 3.54 13.40
CA SER A 19 10.27 3.11 14.15
C SER A 19 11.46 2.75 13.24
N LEU A 20 11.20 2.50 11.95
CA LEU A 20 12.21 2.27 10.93
C LEU A 20 12.69 3.59 10.26
N GLY A 21 12.21 4.74 10.72
CA GLY A 21 12.67 6.05 10.26
C GLY A 21 11.86 6.65 9.10
N ALA A 22 10.73 6.05 8.69
CA ALA A 22 9.86 6.61 7.66
C ALA A 22 8.66 7.38 8.23
N ALA A 23 8.21 8.38 7.49
CA ALA A 23 6.89 8.95 7.68
C ALA A 23 5.80 8.05 7.06
N VAL A 24 4.63 8.00 7.70
CA VAL A 24 3.46 7.28 7.17
C VAL A 24 2.46 8.29 6.65
N ILE A 25 2.08 8.13 5.37
CA ILE A 25 1.09 8.96 4.68
C ILE A 25 -0.01 8.03 4.17
N SER A 26 -1.27 8.34 4.44
CA SER A 26 -2.41 7.55 3.94
C SER A 26 -2.69 7.85 2.47
N GLU A 27 -3.37 6.92 1.80
CA GLU A 27 -3.80 7.09 0.41
C GLU A 27 -4.72 8.29 0.26
N ASP A 28 -5.55 8.56 1.27
CA ASP A 28 -6.52 9.65 1.26
C ASP A 28 -5.84 11.03 1.16
N ALA A 29 -4.71 11.20 1.86
CA ALA A 29 -3.96 12.46 1.90
C ALA A 29 -3.36 12.87 0.54
N VAL A 30 -3.11 11.90 -0.34
CA VAL A 30 -2.48 12.13 -1.65
C VAL A 30 -3.43 11.92 -2.82
N SER A 31 -4.53 11.19 -2.63
CA SER A 31 -5.46 10.82 -3.71
C SER A 31 -6.00 12.03 -4.48
N CYS A 32 -6.26 13.15 -3.81
CA CYS A 32 -6.76 14.39 -4.42
C CYS A 32 -5.75 15.10 -5.32
N ARG A 33 -4.47 14.70 -5.28
CA ARG A 33 -3.39 15.27 -6.11
C ARG A 33 -3.35 14.65 -7.51
N VAL A 34 -4.12 13.60 -7.75
CA VAL A 34 -4.13 12.87 -9.02
C VAL A 34 -5.48 13.08 -9.72
N ARG A 35 -5.42 13.51 -10.97
CA ARG A 35 -6.61 13.54 -11.83
C ARG A 35 -7.03 12.11 -12.16
N ARG A 36 -8.33 11.89 -12.38
CA ARG A 36 -8.83 10.59 -12.85
C ARG A 36 -8.05 10.15 -14.09
N PHE A 37 -7.67 8.87 -14.08
CA PHE A 37 -6.94 8.21 -15.14
C PHE A 37 -7.59 6.86 -15.43
N HIS A 38 -7.19 6.24 -16.53
CA HIS A 38 -7.71 4.94 -16.91
C HIS A 38 -7.11 3.84 -16.03
N THR A 39 -7.98 3.01 -15.45
CA THR A 39 -7.62 1.75 -14.78
C THR A 39 -8.03 0.57 -15.65
N GLU A 40 -7.27 -0.52 -15.61
CA GLU A 40 -7.62 -1.75 -16.36
C GLU A 40 -8.77 -2.54 -15.69
N VAL A 41 -9.08 -2.17 -14.45
CA VAL A 41 -10.14 -2.76 -13.64
C VAL A 41 -11.32 -1.79 -13.51
N LEU A 42 -12.49 -2.36 -13.21
CA LEU A 42 -13.70 -1.57 -12.97
C LEU A 42 -13.60 -0.83 -11.63
N ASP A 43 -13.40 0.48 -11.69
CA ASP A 43 -13.28 1.33 -10.51
C ASP A 43 -14.66 1.73 -9.96
N GLN A 44 -15.18 0.95 -8.99
CA GLN A 44 -16.50 1.19 -8.37
C GLN A 44 -16.43 1.68 -6.93
N TRP A 45 -15.28 1.54 -6.25
CA TRP A 45 -15.18 1.70 -4.80
C TRP A 45 -14.20 2.78 -4.42
N THR A 46 -14.71 3.83 -3.79
CA THR A 46 -13.94 5.03 -3.40
C THR A 46 -12.60 4.71 -2.74
N TYR A 47 -12.55 3.75 -1.81
CA TYR A 47 -11.29 3.39 -1.14
C TYR A 47 -10.24 2.85 -2.11
N HIS A 48 -10.62 1.94 -3.01
CA HIS A 48 -9.71 1.35 -4.00
C HIS A 48 -9.30 2.37 -5.06
N SER A 49 -10.22 3.26 -5.47
CA SER A 49 -9.89 4.40 -6.34
C SER A 49 -8.76 5.26 -5.75
N ARG A 50 -8.79 5.49 -4.42
CA ARG A 50 -7.73 6.23 -3.74
C ARG A 50 -6.40 5.47 -3.69
N LEU A 51 -6.42 4.13 -3.61
CA LEU A 51 -5.20 3.32 -3.72
C LEU A 51 -4.57 3.42 -5.11
N TYR A 52 -5.38 3.37 -6.18
CA TYR A 52 -4.90 3.57 -7.55
C TYR A 52 -4.32 4.98 -7.74
N ALA A 53 -5.01 6.00 -7.22
CA ALA A 53 -4.52 7.38 -7.23
C ALA A 53 -3.21 7.54 -6.45
N ALA A 54 -3.08 6.92 -5.27
CA ALA A 54 -1.85 6.96 -4.49
C ALA A 54 -0.70 6.24 -5.22
N ALA A 55 -0.95 5.07 -5.83
CA ALA A 55 0.03 4.35 -6.64
C ALA A 55 0.52 5.22 -7.80
N LYS A 56 -0.41 5.91 -8.49
CA LYS A 56 -0.07 6.84 -9.58
C LYS A 56 0.70 8.06 -9.08
N TYR A 57 0.31 8.61 -7.93
CA TYR A 57 0.93 9.80 -7.33
C TYR A 57 2.40 9.55 -6.96
N ILE A 58 2.73 8.37 -6.42
CA ILE A 58 4.10 8.09 -5.97
C ILE A 58 5.03 7.68 -7.11
N GLY A 59 4.51 7.45 -8.33
CA GLY A 59 5.27 6.94 -9.46
C GLY A 59 6.51 7.77 -9.80
N ASP A 60 6.42 9.10 -9.65
CA ASP A 60 7.51 10.06 -9.91
C ASP A 60 8.23 10.54 -8.64
N LYS A 61 7.92 9.98 -7.46
CA LYS A 61 8.44 10.44 -6.16
C LYS A 61 9.56 9.53 -5.67
N PRO A 62 10.84 9.92 -5.73
CA PRO A 62 11.95 9.01 -5.38
C PRO A 62 11.95 8.62 -3.90
N ASP A 63 11.42 9.46 -3.02
CA ASP A 63 11.37 9.32 -1.57
C ASP A 63 10.11 8.60 -1.04
N MET A 64 9.26 8.09 -1.93
CA MET A 64 8.00 7.45 -1.56
C MET A 64 7.90 6.02 -2.09
N ASN A 65 7.28 5.16 -1.27
CA ASN A 65 6.93 3.78 -1.58
C ASN A 65 5.55 3.44 -1.02
N LEU A 66 4.87 2.49 -1.66
CA LEU A 66 3.52 2.06 -1.26
C LEU A 66 3.59 0.69 -0.58
N VAL A 67 3.03 0.64 0.63
CA VAL A 67 2.79 -0.61 1.36
C VAL A 67 1.29 -0.87 1.40
N GLN A 68 0.84 -1.91 0.69
CA GLN A 68 -0.56 -2.29 0.64
C GLN A 68 -0.87 -3.33 1.69
N LEU A 69 -1.83 -3.02 2.56
CA LEU A 69 -2.43 -3.98 3.48
C LEU A 69 -3.49 -4.78 2.71
N VAL A 70 -3.47 -6.11 2.84
CA VAL A 70 -4.47 -7.01 2.22
C VAL A 70 -4.90 -8.06 3.22
N SER A 71 -6.12 -8.59 3.09
CA SER A 71 -6.59 -9.67 3.95
C SER A 71 -6.15 -11.04 3.38
N PHE A 72 -7.04 -11.78 2.73
CA PHE A 72 -6.74 -13.08 2.11
C PHE A 72 -6.29 -12.97 0.64
N GLY A 73 -6.36 -11.78 0.05
CA GLY A 73 -6.06 -11.58 -1.37
C GLY A 73 -7.10 -12.23 -2.30
N CYS A 74 -8.34 -12.43 -1.82
CA CYS A 74 -9.47 -12.91 -2.61
C CYS A 74 -10.51 -11.79 -2.81
N GLY A 75 -11.37 -11.94 -3.82
CA GLY A 75 -12.38 -10.93 -4.15
C GLY A 75 -11.76 -9.62 -4.62
N VAL A 76 -12.22 -8.49 -4.07
CA VAL A 76 -11.80 -7.15 -4.50
C VAL A 76 -10.33 -6.87 -4.19
N ASP A 77 -9.76 -7.51 -3.17
CA ASP A 77 -8.34 -7.38 -2.83
C ASP A 77 -7.43 -7.90 -3.95
N ALA A 78 -7.83 -8.99 -4.63
CA ALA A 78 -7.07 -9.57 -5.73
C ALA A 78 -6.99 -8.57 -6.90
N ILE A 79 -8.16 -8.06 -7.30
CA ILE A 79 -8.31 -7.08 -8.39
C ILE A 79 -7.52 -5.81 -8.07
N THR A 80 -7.66 -5.30 -6.85
CA THR A 80 -6.98 -4.06 -6.43
C THR A 80 -5.47 -4.27 -6.37
N THR A 81 -5.01 -5.41 -5.84
CA THR A 81 -3.59 -5.74 -5.76
C THR A 81 -2.95 -5.76 -7.14
N ASP A 82 -3.60 -6.38 -8.11
CA ASP A 82 -3.03 -6.52 -9.46
C ASP A 82 -2.96 -5.16 -10.16
N GLU A 83 -3.99 -4.32 -10.01
CA GLU A 83 -3.97 -2.98 -10.60
C GLU A 83 -2.96 -2.05 -9.91
N VAL A 84 -2.89 -2.05 -8.58
CA VAL A 84 -1.88 -1.27 -7.84
C VAL A 84 -0.47 -1.72 -8.22
N ARG A 85 -0.23 -3.03 -8.32
CA ARG A 85 1.06 -3.58 -8.75
C ARG A 85 1.41 -3.10 -10.16
N ARG A 86 0.50 -3.21 -11.12
CA ARG A 86 0.70 -2.76 -12.51
C ARG A 86 1.10 -1.28 -12.56
N ILE A 87 0.34 -0.41 -11.89
CA ILE A 87 0.61 1.03 -11.85
C ILE A 87 2.01 1.30 -11.25
N LEU A 88 2.43 0.60 -10.21
CA LEU A 88 3.74 0.79 -9.60
C LEU A 88 4.88 0.28 -10.48
N GLU A 89 4.74 -0.91 -11.05
CA GLU A 89 5.77 -1.54 -11.88
C GLU A 89 6.00 -0.74 -13.18
N GLU A 90 4.95 -0.18 -13.78
CA GLU A 90 5.06 0.76 -14.91
C GLU A 90 5.91 2.02 -14.59
N ASN A 91 6.00 2.37 -13.30
CA ASN A 91 6.80 3.50 -12.82
C ASN A 91 8.10 3.05 -12.12
N ASN A 92 8.53 1.80 -12.33
CA ASN A 92 9.72 1.20 -11.71
C ASN A 92 9.70 1.24 -10.16
N LYS A 93 8.51 1.16 -9.56
CA LYS A 93 8.33 1.12 -8.11
C LYS A 93 8.10 -0.31 -7.62
N ILE A 94 8.65 -0.62 -6.45
CA ILE A 94 8.50 -1.93 -5.82
C ILE A 94 7.09 -2.03 -5.22
N TYR A 95 6.31 -3.00 -5.68
CA TYR A 95 5.05 -3.35 -5.02
C TYR A 95 5.31 -4.12 -3.72
N THR A 96 4.88 -3.56 -2.58
CA THR A 96 5.00 -4.21 -1.27
C THR A 96 3.63 -4.53 -0.69
N GLN A 97 3.34 -5.82 -0.54
CA GLN A 97 2.13 -6.32 0.08
C GLN A 97 2.39 -6.78 1.51
N ILE A 98 1.51 -6.45 2.45
CA ILE A 98 1.46 -7.02 3.79
C ILE A 98 0.11 -7.71 3.97
N LYS A 99 0.14 -9.04 4.13
CA LYS A 99 -1.05 -9.83 4.44
C LYS A 99 -1.37 -9.68 5.92
N ILE A 100 -2.63 -9.41 6.21
CA ILE A 100 -3.16 -9.23 7.56
C ILE A 100 -4.19 -10.34 7.76
N ASP A 101 -3.88 -11.24 8.68
CA ASP A 101 -4.78 -12.27 9.18
C ASP A 101 -5.25 -11.92 10.61
N GLU A 102 -6.24 -12.65 11.13
CA GLU A 102 -6.73 -12.45 12.51
C GLU A 102 -5.62 -12.69 13.58
N ILE A 103 -4.52 -13.35 13.20
CA ILE A 103 -3.37 -13.66 14.06
C ILE A 103 -2.14 -12.90 13.55
N THR A 104 -2.28 -11.60 13.28
CA THR A 104 -1.21 -10.85 12.62
C THR A 104 0.11 -10.93 13.40
N ASN A 105 1.06 -11.67 12.85
CA ASN A 105 2.39 -11.82 13.41
C ASN A 105 3.23 -10.58 13.05
N LEU A 106 3.30 -9.62 13.98
CA LEU A 106 4.12 -8.41 13.84
C LEU A 106 5.59 -8.70 13.53
N GLY A 107 6.10 -9.89 13.88
CA GLY A 107 7.44 -10.33 13.49
C GLY A 107 7.59 -10.50 11.98
N ALA A 108 6.61 -11.13 11.32
CA ALA A 108 6.61 -11.30 9.86
C ALA A 108 6.49 -9.96 9.13
N VAL A 109 5.61 -9.08 9.61
CA VAL A 109 5.48 -7.69 9.13
C VAL A 109 6.82 -6.95 9.27
N LYS A 110 7.46 -7.04 10.44
CA LYS A 110 8.76 -6.40 10.71
C LYS A 110 9.86 -6.89 9.78
N ILE A 111 9.94 -8.19 9.52
CA ILE A 111 10.92 -8.74 8.57
C ILE A 111 10.67 -8.19 7.18
N ARG A 112 9.42 -8.22 6.69
CA ARG A 112 9.08 -7.74 5.36
C ARG A 112 9.37 -6.24 5.18
N LEU A 113 9.02 -5.43 6.17
CA LEU A 113 9.35 -4.00 6.15
C LEU A 113 10.87 -3.78 6.14
N ARG A 114 11.63 -4.43 7.02
CA ARG A 114 13.11 -4.29 6.99
C ARG A 114 13.71 -4.67 5.64
N SER A 115 13.20 -5.72 4.99
CA SER A 115 13.62 -6.09 3.64
C SER A 115 13.29 -5.01 2.61
N LEU A 116 12.13 -4.36 2.69
CA LEU A 116 11.80 -3.22 1.83
C LEU A 116 12.81 -2.08 2.02
N PHE A 117 13.04 -1.63 3.26
CA PHE A 117 13.99 -0.54 3.52
C PHE A 117 15.40 -0.87 3.01
N ALA A 118 15.89 -2.08 3.26
CA ALA A 118 17.19 -2.53 2.76
C ALA A 118 17.28 -2.61 1.23
N ALA A 119 16.15 -2.81 0.53
CA ALA A 119 16.10 -2.78 -0.93
C ALA A 119 16.09 -1.34 -1.48
N LEU A 120 15.64 -0.36 -0.69
CA LEU A 120 15.59 1.05 -1.07
C LEU A 120 16.89 1.81 -0.78
N GLU A 121 17.75 1.31 0.10
CA GLU A 121 19.09 1.86 0.39
C GLU A 121 20.15 1.53 -0.67
N LYS A 122 19.78 0.80 -1.73
CA LYS A 122 20.65 0.43 -2.86
C LYS A 122 20.44 1.35 -4.05
#